data_AF-A0A6A7BAB9-F1
#
_entry.id   AF-A0A6A7BAB9-F1
#
_cell.length_a   1.000
_cell.length_b   1.000
_cell.length_c   1.000
_cell.angle_alpha   90.00
_cell.angle_beta   90.00
_cell.angle_gamma   90.00
#
_symmetry.space_group_name_H-M   'P 1'
#
loop_
_entity.id
_entity.type
_entity.pdbx_description
1 polymer ?
#
loop_
_entity_poly.entity_id
_entity_poly.type
_entity_poly.pdbx_seq_one_letter_code
_entity_poly.pdbx_strand_id
1 'polypeptide(L)'
;MRLSTFILALLSISTSSALPTNLATFLLVTTTQPAPNANTSELKAVSATSLFDPFKQPALILRLEPPGYNSLPNFTLSSGTLSTNAQGPFGSTRYEYNSTLVTPGAQLQFLASVQPEGNLALDGGYLLTVGGEREGWTICEGELGEEVLYWRGDGEGCVETFVQAVRGAPY
;
A
#
# COMPACT_ATOMS: atom_id res chain seq x y z
N MET A 1 12.08 -54.77 38.46
CA MET A 1 12.23 -53.32 38.80
C MET A 1 12.47 -52.56 37.50
N ARG A 2 11.93 -51.34 37.42
CA ARG A 2 11.51 -50.61 36.21
C ARG A 2 12.68 -50.12 35.32
N LEU A 3 12.57 -50.29 34.00
CA LEU A 3 13.38 -49.60 32.99
C LEU A 3 12.83 -48.16 32.84
N SER A 4 13.70 -47.17 33.02
CA SER A 4 13.34 -45.74 32.94
C SER A 4 13.65 -45.21 31.54
N THR A 5 12.61 -44.90 30.78
CA THR A 5 12.68 -44.34 29.42
C THR A 5 12.92 -42.83 29.50
N PHE A 6 14.04 -42.34 28.94
CA PHE A 6 14.30 -40.90 28.77
C PHE A 6 13.61 -40.40 27.50
N ILE A 7 12.66 -39.46 27.65
CA ILE A 7 12.00 -38.77 26.53
C ILE A 7 12.81 -37.50 26.25
N LEU A 8 13.47 -37.44 25.10
CA LEU A 8 14.19 -36.26 24.62
C LEU A 8 13.20 -35.36 23.86
N ALA A 9 12.75 -34.28 24.49
CA ALA A 9 11.90 -33.29 23.85
C ALA A 9 12.77 -32.34 22.99
N LEU A 10 12.66 -32.43 21.65
CA LEU A 10 13.21 -31.43 20.75
C LEU A 10 12.35 -30.15 20.83
N LEU A 11 12.92 -29.10 21.40
CA LEU A 11 12.37 -27.74 21.32
C LEU A 11 12.68 -27.17 19.93
N SER A 12 11.68 -27.15 19.05
CA SER A 12 11.72 -26.40 17.79
C SER A 12 11.72 -24.91 18.11
N ILE A 13 12.87 -24.26 17.98
CA ILE A 13 12.99 -22.80 18.12
C ILE A 13 12.52 -22.20 16.79
N SER A 14 11.26 -21.79 16.74
CA SER A 14 10.72 -21.00 15.64
C SER A 14 11.39 -19.62 15.66
N THR A 15 12.38 -19.40 14.80
CA THR A 15 12.98 -18.07 14.62
C THR A 15 11.98 -17.20 13.85
N SER A 16 11.12 -16.48 14.57
CA SER A 16 10.40 -15.35 14.00
C SER A 16 11.43 -14.30 13.62
N SER A 17 11.78 -14.19 12.34
CA SER A 17 12.51 -13.04 11.82
C SER A 17 11.63 -11.81 12.02
N ALA A 18 11.90 -11.03 13.07
CA ALA A 18 11.29 -9.72 13.23
C ALA A 18 11.75 -8.84 12.07
N LEU A 19 10.87 -8.65 11.09
CA LEU A 19 11.09 -7.74 9.98
C LEU A 19 11.27 -6.31 10.56
N PRO A 20 12.24 -5.53 10.09
CA PRO A 20 12.44 -4.16 10.58
C PRO A 20 11.18 -3.34 10.29
N THR A 21 10.53 -2.89 11.37
CA THR A 21 9.18 -2.29 11.37
C THR A 21 9.11 -0.83 10.94
N ASN A 22 10.26 -0.19 10.66
CA ASN A 22 10.29 1.24 10.35
C ASN A 22 10.77 1.49 8.92
N LEU A 23 9.84 1.42 7.97
CA LEU A 23 10.03 1.98 6.63
C LEU A 23 9.83 3.49 6.70
N ALA A 24 10.93 4.24 6.82
CA ALA A 24 10.88 5.69 6.85
C ALA A 24 10.30 6.28 5.56
N THR A 25 10.61 5.66 4.42
CA THR A 25 10.08 6.00 3.10
C THR A 25 9.95 4.74 2.27
N PHE A 26 8.87 4.62 1.50
CA PHE A 26 8.55 3.42 0.72
C PHE A 26 7.77 3.76 -0.55
N LEU A 27 7.72 2.82 -1.48
CA LEU A 27 6.82 2.86 -2.63
C LEU A 27 5.57 2.05 -2.32
N LEU A 28 4.45 2.42 -2.94
CA LEU A 28 3.24 1.61 -2.90
C LEU A 28 3.11 0.81 -4.19
N VAL A 29 2.92 -0.50 -4.03
CA VAL A 29 2.64 -1.42 -5.13
C VAL A 29 1.40 -2.23 -4.81
N THR A 30 0.70 -2.68 -5.85
CA THR A 30 -0.40 -3.62 -5.73
C THR A 30 0.09 -5.03 -6.04
N THR A 31 -0.53 -6.04 -5.43
CA THR A 31 -0.17 -7.44 -5.62
C THR A 31 -1.37 -8.34 -5.30
N THR A 32 -1.36 -9.57 -5.80
CA THR A 32 -2.33 -10.60 -5.41
C THR A 32 -1.94 -11.36 -4.14
N GLN A 33 -0.81 -11.01 -3.51
CA GLN A 33 -0.32 -11.70 -2.31
C GLN A 33 -0.71 -11.00 -1.01
N PRO A 34 -1.41 -11.70 -0.09
CA PRO A 34 -1.82 -11.15 1.21
C PRO A 34 -0.68 -11.12 2.24
N ALA A 35 0.41 -11.87 2.00
CA ALA A 35 1.52 -11.96 2.95
C ALA A 35 2.38 -10.68 2.87
N PRO A 36 2.66 -9.99 3.99
CA PRO A 36 3.53 -8.82 4.01
C PRO A 36 4.93 -9.14 3.46
N ASN A 37 5.40 -8.38 2.46
CA ASN A 37 6.75 -8.53 1.91
C ASN A 37 7.29 -7.18 1.38
N ALA A 38 8.51 -6.83 1.80
CA ALA A 38 9.20 -5.62 1.39
C ALA A 38 9.91 -5.73 0.03
N ASN A 39 10.19 -6.97 -0.40
CA ASN A 39 10.98 -7.28 -1.58
C ASN A 39 10.06 -7.46 -2.78
N THR A 40 10.03 -6.45 -3.63
CA THR A 40 9.15 -6.42 -4.81
C THR A 40 9.42 -7.56 -5.78
N SER A 41 10.65 -8.08 -5.86
CA SER A 41 11.01 -9.21 -6.73
C SER A 41 10.45 -10.56 -6.26
N GLU A 42 10.00 -10.66 -5.00
CA GLU A 42 9.36 -11.85 -4.44
C GLU A 42 7.83 -11.77 -4.51
N LEU A 43 7.31 -10.59 -4.84
CA LEU A 43 5.88 -10.35 -4.97
C LEU A 43 5.35 -10.84 -6.33
N LYS A 44 4.12 -11.34 -6.36
CA LYS A 44 3.45 -11.84 -7.58
C LYS A 44 2.48 -10.82 -8.14
N ALA A 45 2.34 -10.79 -9.47
CA ALA A 45 1.39 -9.93 -10.18
C ALA A 45 1.42 -8.48 -9.67
N VAL A 46 2.62 -7.90 -9.68
CA VAL A 46 2.89 -6.61 -9.04
C VAL A 46 2.73 -5.48 -10.03
N SER A 47 2.00 -4.45 -9.63
CA SER A 47 1.93 -3.20 -10.38
C SER A 47 2.38 -2.03 -9.51
N ALA A 48 3.15 -1.12 -10.10
CA ALA A 48 3.51 0.12 -9.43
C ALA A 48 2.29 1.05 -9.34
N THR A 49 2.31 1.99 -8.40
CA THR A 49 1.28 3.03 -8.31
C THR A 49 1.87 4.42 -8.47
N SER A 50 1.08 5.34 -9.01
CA SER A 50 1.43 6.75 -9.09
C SER A 50 0.25 7.65 -8.73
N LEU A 51 0.56 8.90 -8.39
CA LEU A 51 -0.46 9.92 -8.23
C LEU A 51 -0.99 10.34 -9.60
N PHE A 52 -2.31 10.47 -9.67
CA PHE A 52 -3.01 10.83 -10.89
C PHE A 52 -4.07 11.89 -10.62
N ASP A 53 -4.19 12.84 -11.53
CA ASP A 53 -5.21 13.87 -11.56
C ASP A 53 -6.07 13.69 -12.81
N PRO A 54 -7.24 13.04 -12.71
CA PRO A 54 -8.06 12.79 -13.90
C PRO A 54 -8.69 14.08 -14.46
N PHE A 55 -9.03 15.04 -13.59
CA PHE A 55 -9.94 16.15 -13.96
C PHE A 55 -9.48 17.54 -13.54
N LYS A 56 -8.18 17.74 -13.28
CA LYS A 56 -7.65 19.00 -12.75
C LYS A 56 -8.28 19.36 -11.40
N GLN A 57 -8.52 18.35 -10.58
CA GLN A 57 -9.20 18.48 -9.30
C GLN A 57 -8.19 18.59 -8.16
N PRO A 58 -8.57 19.15 -6.99
CA PRO A 58 -7.64 19.30 -5.87
C PRO A 58 -7.11 17.97 -5.33
N ALA A 59 -7.91 16.91 -5.41
CA ALA A 59 -7.59 15.58 -4.90
C ALA A 59 -6.89 14.72 -5.95
N LEU A 60 -5.68 14.29 -5.65
CA LEU A 60 -4.97 13.27 -6.43
C LEU A 60 -5.42 11.89 -5.98
N ILE A 61 -5.36 10.91 -6.89
CA ILE A 61 -5.72 9.51 -6.63
C ILE A 61 -4.56 8.60 -7.00
N LEU A 62 -4.60 7.32 -6.60
CA LEU A 62 -3.62 6.34 -7.06
C LEU A 62 -4.14 5.56 -8.25
N ARG A 63 -3.35 5.56 -9.32
CA ARG A 63 -3.53 4.64 -10.45
C ARG A 63 -2.41 3.62 -10.52
N LEU A 64 -2.64 2.53 -11.24
CA LEU A 64 -1.60 1.59 -11.62
C LEU A 64 -0.74 2.19 -12.73
N GLU A 65 0.56 1.90 -12.68
CA GLU A 65 1.50 2.25 -13.73
C GLU A 65 2.03 0.99 -14.43
N PRO A 66 2.11 1.01 -15.77
CA PRO A 66 2.83 -0.01 -16.51
C PRO A 66 4.32 -0.08 -16.10
N PRO A 67 4.99 -1.21 -16.39
CA PRO A 67 6.43 -1.32 -16.18
C PRO A 67 7.23 -0.25 -16.94
N GLY A 68 8.32 0.25 -16.33
CA GLY A 68 9.27 1.18 -16.98
C GLY A 68 9.06 2.67 -16.67
N TYR A 69 8.11 3.03 -15.81
CA TYR A 69 7.92 4.42 -15.35
C TYR A 69 8.98 4.83 -14.32
N ASN A 70 10.03 5.54 -14.75
CA ASN A 70 11.21 5.88 -13.94
C ASN A 70 10.99 6.84 -12.74
N SER A 71 9.76 7.24 -12.43
CA SER A 71 9.46 8.14 -11.32
C SER A 71 8.20 7.71 -10.58
N LEU A 72 8.40 6.95 -9.50
CA LEU A 72 7.32 6.54 -8.60
C LEU A 72 7.30 7.42 -7.34
N PRO A 73 6.12 7.75 -6.80
CA PRO A 73 6.00 8.52 -5.57
C PRO A 73 6.56 7.76 -4.38
N ASN A 74 7.35 8.47 -3.59
CA ASN A 74 7.80 8.01 -2.29
C ASN A 74 6.78 8.44 -1.24
N PHE A 75 6.37 7.50 -0.40
CA PHE A 75 5.41 7.71 0.67
C PHE A 75 6.06 7.57 2.04
N THR A 76 5.51 8.30 3.00
CA THR A 76 5.69 8.10 4.43
C THR A 76 4.34 7.83 5.07
N LEU A 77 4.30 7.13 6.20
CA LEU A 77 3.06 6.93 6.96
C LEU A 77 3.25 7.45 8.38
N SER A 78 2.39 8.37 8.80
CA SER A 78 2.37 8.88 10.17
C SER A 78 0.94 9.13 10.62
N SER A 79 0.61 8.70 11.84
CA SER A 79 -0.70 8.96 12.46
C SER A 79 -1.91 8.59 11.59
N GLY A 80 -1.81 7.50 10.81
CA GLY A 80 -2.89 7.05 9.94
C GLY A 80 -2.90 7.67 8.54
N THR A 81 -1.97 8.58 8.23
CA THR A 81 -1.95 9.38 7.01
C THR A 81 -0.72 9.06 6.16
N LEU A 82 -0.94 8.64 4.92
CA LEU A 82 0.11 8.58 3.91
C LEU A 82 0.43 9.99 3.43
N SER A 83 1.72 10.32 3.36
CA SER A 83 2.19 11.61 2.85
C SER A 83 3.19 11.38 1.72
N THR A 84 3.15 12.24 0.71
CA THR A 84 4.07 12.21 -0.42
C THR A 84 4.27 13.60 -0.99
N ASN A 85 5.42 13.85 -1.63
CA ASN A 85 5.70 15.11 -2.29
C ASN A 85 5.49 14.96 -3.79
N ALA A 86 4.62 15.78 -4.36
CA ALA A 86 4.30 15.75 -5.78
C ALA A 86 4.16 17.15 -6.37
N GLN A 87 4.28 17.24 -7.69
CA GLN A 87 3.99 18.48 -8.40
C GLN A 87 2.48 18.76 -8.31
N GLY A 88 2.12 20.02 -8.05
CA GLY A 88 0.73 20.40 -8.08
C GLY A 88 0.13 20.33 -9.48
N PRO A 89 -1.21 20.32 -9.61
CA PRO A 89 -1.89 20.26 -10.90
C PRO A 89 -1.59 21.45 -11.82
N PHE A 90 -1.06 22.55 -11.27
CA PHE A 90 -0.67 23.74 -12.01
C PHE A 90 0.76 24.18 -11.66
N GLY A 91 1.57 24.45 -12.69
CA GLY A 91 2.93 24.98 -12.54
C GLY A 91 3.95 23.94 -12.08
N SER A 92 5.13 24.39 -11.67
CA SER A 92 6.25 23.55 -11.23
C SER A 92 6.37 23.40 -9.71
N THR A 93 5.46 24.02 -8.96
CA THR A 93 5.46 23.97 -7.50
C THR A 93 5.13 22.58 -7.00
N ARG A 94 5.92 22.10 -6.04
CA ARG A 94 5.68 20.84 -5.35
C ARG A 94 4.97 21.10 -4.03
N TYR A 95 4.03 20.24 -3.71
CA TYR A 95 3.28 20.26 -2.46
C TYR A 95 3.40 18.91 -1.76
N GLU A 96 3.26 18.94 -0.44
CA GLU A 96 3.02 17.74 0.34
C GLU A 96 1.54 17.38 0.24
N TYR A 97 1.28 16.18 -0.25
CA TYR A 97 -0.03 15.59 -0.43
C TYR A 97 -0.24 14.52 0.64
N ASN A 98 -1.36 14.62 1.35
CA ASN A 98 -1.71 13.76 2.46
C ASN A 98 -2.99 12.98 2.16
N SER A 99 -3.01 11.69 2.47
CA SER A 99 -4.17 10.85 2.25
C SER A 99 -5.33 11.26 3.13
N THR A 100 -6.53 11.38 2.56
CA THR A 100 -7.75 11.59 3.33
C THR A 100 -8.14 10.33 4.12
N LEU A 101 -9.10 10.47 5.03
CA LEU A 101 -9.74 9.31 5.65
C LEU A 101 -10.34 8.40 4.58
N VAL A 102 -10.01 7.11 4.63
CA VAL A 102 -10.48 6.13 3.64
C VAL A 102 -11.82 5.55 4.05
N THR A 103 -12.81 5.62 3.16
CA THR A 103 -14.17 5.11 3.38
C THR A 103 -14.54 4.04 2.35
N PRO A 104 -15.42 3.08 2.67
CA PRO A 104 -15.88 2.09 1.68
C PRO A 104 -16.48 2.74 0.43
N GLY A 105 -16.24 2.12 -0.73
CA GLY A 105 -16.71 2.60 -2.04
C GLY A 105 -15.94 3.80 -2.60
N ALA A 106 -14.87 4.25 -1.93
CA ALA A 106 -14.12 5.44 -2.34
C ALA A 106 -12.71 5.11 -2.84
N GLN A 107 -12.21 5.96 -3.73
CA GLN A 107 -10.81 5.98 -4.14
C GLN A 107 -9.94 6.45 -2.96
N LEU A 108 -8.70 5.96 -2.89
CA LEU A 108 -7.70 6.57 -2.00
C LEU A 108 -7.30 7.94 -2.56
N GLN A 109 -7.70 9.00 -1.85
CA GLN A 109 -7.47 10.39 -2.25
C GLN A 109 -6.36 11.06 -1.45
N PHE A 110 -5.68 12.01 -2.07
CA PHE A 110 -4.63 12.82 -1.47
C PHE A 110 -4.89 14.30 -1.72
N LEU A 111 -4.81 15.10 -0.66
CA LEU A 111 -4.99 16.56 -0.73
C LEU A 111 -3.70 17.29 -0.33
N ALA A 112 -3.44 18.42 -0.96
CA ALA A 112 -2.34 19.33 -0.62
C ALA A 112 -2.64 20.15 0.66
N SER A 113 -3.01 19.46 1.73
CA SER A 113 -3.36 20.05 3.02
C SER A 113 -3.16 19.03 4.14
N VAL A 114 -2.98 19.52 5.37
CA VAL A 114 -2.94 18.67 6.57
C VAL A 114 -4.29 18.00 6.75
N GLN A 115 -4.28 16.69 7.01
CA GLN A 115 -5.50 15.92 7.28
C GLN A 115 -5.68 15.78 8.80
N PRO A 116 -6.91 15.97 9.32
CA PRO A 116 -7.16 15.97 10.76
C PRO A 116 -7.08 14.56 11.36
N GLU A 117 -7.33 13.53 10.55
CA GLU A 117 -7.38 12.13 10.95
C GLU A 117 -7.02 11.25 9.75
N GLY A 118 -6.42 10.09 10.04
CA GLY A 118 -6.19 9.04 9.06
C GLY A 118 -6.45 7.66 9.67
N ASN A 119 -6.71 6.68 8.83
CA ASN A 119 -7.03 5.31 9.25
C ASN A 119 -6.16 4.25 8.57
N LEU A 120 -4.99 4.63 8.06
CA LEU A 120 -4.06 3.71 7.39
C LEU A 120 -2.99 3.18 8.34
N ALA A 121 -2.66 1.90 8.23
CA ALA A 121 -1.56 1.29 8.99
C ALA A 121 -0.81 0.27 8.13
N LEU A 122 0.44 -0.04 8.49
CA LEU A 122 1.21 -1.13 7.87
C LEU A 122 1.20 -2.37 8.76
N ASP A 123 0.40 -3.36 8.39
CA ASP A 123 0.42 -4.68 9.02
C ASP A 123 1.67 -5.47 8.59
N GLY A 124 2.31 -6.14 9.55
CA GLY A 124 3.60 -6.77 9.34
C GLY A 124 4.71 -5.81 8.87
N GLY A 125 4.49 -4.49 9.00
CA GLY A 125 5.40 -3.45 8.52
C GLY A 125 5.34 -3.15 7.03
N TYR A 126 4.53 -3.88 6.24
CA TYR A 126 4.50 -3.74 4.77
C TYR A 126 3.10 -3.69 4.17
N LEU A 127 2.15 -4.45 4.69
CA LEU A 127 0.82 -4.55 4.10
C LEU A 127 -0.04 -3.36 4.53
N LEU A 128 -0.50 -2.54 3.58
CA LEU A 128 -1.34 -1.39 3.87
C LEU A 128 -2.76 -1.83 4.24
N THR A 129 -3.22 -1.37 5.39
CA THR A 129 -4.53 -1.67 5.97
C THR A 129 -5.37 -0.43 6.15
N VAL A 130 -6.70 -0.58 6.16
CA VAL A 130 -7.65 0.49 6.47
C VAL A 130 -8.41 0.12 7.73
N GLY A 131 -8.26 0.90 8.80
CA GLY A 131 -8.86 0.60 10.10
C GLY A 131 -8.39 -0.74 10.69
N GLY A 132 -7.20 -1.21 10.31
CA GLY A 132 -6.66 -2.53 10.68
C GLY A 132 -7.08 -3.69 9.77
N GLU A 133 -7.98 -3.46 8.82
CA GLU A 133 -8.41 -4.48 7.85
C GLU A 133 -7.44 -4.57 6.67
N ARG A 134 -7.05 -5.80 6.34
CA ARG A 134 -6.12 -6.13 5.24
C ARG A 134 -6.84 -6.29 3.90
N GLU A 135 -8.05 -6.84 3.95
CA GLU A 135 -8.88 -7.17 2.81
C GLU A 135 -9.87 -6.05 2.51
N GLY A 136 -10.06 -5.77 1.23
CA GLY A 136 -10.98 -4.73 0.76
C GLY A 136 -10.35 -3.81 -0.29
N TRP A 137 -9.03 -3.82 -0.49
CA TRP A 137 -8.46 -3.09 -1.62
C TRP A 137 -8.91 -3.70 -2.94
N THR A 138 -9.34 -2.84 -3.87
CA THR A 138 -9.76 -3.24 -5.21
C THR A 138 -9.14 -2.32 -6.24
N ILE A 139 -8.88 -2.85 -7.42
CA ILE A 139 -8.53 -2.09 -8.62
C ILE A 139 -9.77 -2.02 -9.49
N CYS A 140 -10.19 -0.80 -9.83
CA CYS A 140 -11.38 -0.55 -10.63
C CYS A 140 -11.03 0.34 -11.83
N GLU A 141 -11.79 0.22 -12.91
CA GLU A 141 -11.68 1.15 -14.04
C GLU A 141 -12.14 2.55 -13.61
N GLY A 142 -11.25 3.53 -13.73
CA GLY A 142 -11.52 4.94 -13.48
C GLY A 142 -12.21 5.60 -14.67
N GLU A 143 -12.69 6.82 -14.48
CA GLU A 143 -13.51 7.54 -15.48
C GLU A 143 -12.81 7.80 -16.82
N LEU A 144 -11.48 7.71 -16.87
CA LEU A 144 -10.67 7.87 -18.08
C LEU A 144 -10.11 6.54 -18.62
N GLY A 145 -10.60 5.40 -18.12
CA GLY A 145 -10.15 4.05 -18.52
C GLY A 145 -8.87 3.58 -17.84
N GLU A 146 -8.34 4.35 -16.88
CA GLU A 146 -7.15 3.99 -16.09
C GLU A 146 -7.53 3.07 -14.93
N GLU A 147 -6.64 2.16 -14.53
CA GLU A 147 -6.85 1.31 -13.36
C GLU A 147 -6.53 2.07 -12.07
N VAL A 148 -7.52 2.26 -11.20
CA VAL A 148 -7.44 3.11 -9.98
C VAL A 148 -7.67 2.28 -8.73
N LEU A 149 -6.99 2.65 -7.64
CA LEU A 149 -7.11 2.00 -6.34
C LEU A 149 -8.33 2.49 -5.55
N TYR A 150 -9.18 1.55 -5.14
CA TYR A 150 -10.36 1.76 -4.32
C TYR A 150 -10.30 0.97 -3.02
N TRP A 151 -10.98 1.48 -2.00
CA TRP A 151 -11.32 0.70 -0.81
C TRP A 151 -12.75 0.20 -0.90
N ARG A 152 -12.91 -1.12 -0.92
CA ARG A 152 -14.17 -1.86 -1.06
C ARG A 152 -14.98 -1.34 -2.25
N GLY A 153 -14.33 -1.20 -3.40
CA GLY A 153 -15.01 -0.89 -4.65
C GLY A 153 -15.83 -2.09 -5.11
N ASP A 154 -17.08 -1.85 -5.51
CA ASP A 154 -18.07 -2.85 -5.89
C ASP A 154 -18.58 -2.70 -7.33
N GLY A 155 -17.91 -1.84 -8.11
CA GLY A 155 -18.20 -1.63 -9.53
C GLY A 155 -17.93 -2.88 -10.37
N GLU A 156 -18.63 -2.97 -11.50
CA GLU A 156 -18.38 -4.02 -12.49
C GLU A 156 -16.93 -3.94 -12.97
N GLY A 157 -16.23 -5.08 -12.96
CA GLY A 157 -14.82 -5.14 -13.34
C GLY A 157 -13.81 -4.76 -12.25
N CYS A 158 -14.25 -4.40 -11.03
CA CYS A 158 -13.35 -4.25 -9.90
C CYS A 158 -12.72 -5.60 -9.51
N VAL A 159 -11.40 -5.63 -9.36
CA VAL A 159 -10.63 -6.83 -9.00
C VAL A 159 -9.99 -6.64 -7.62
N GLU A 160 -10.11 -7.64 -6.76
CA GLU A 160 -9.47 -7.64 -5.44
C GLU A 160 -7.94 -7.58 -5.55
N THR A 161 -7.31 -6.85 -4.62
CA THR A 161 -5.86 -6.70 -4.55
C THR A 161 -5.39 -6.51 -3.11
N PHE A 162 -4.08 -6.49 -2.93
CA PHE A 162 -3.40 -6.07 -1.71
C PHE A 162 -2.42 -4.96 -2.04
N VAL A 163 -2.23 -4.05 -1.09
CA VAL A 163 -1.30 -2.93 -1.26
C VAL A 163 -0.11 -3.14 -0.32
N GLN A 164 1.10 -3.12 -0.87
CA GLN A 164 2.33 -3.33 -0.12
C GLN A 164 3.21 -2.09 -0.18
N ALA A 165 3.79 -1.74 0.95
CA ALA A 165 4.91 -0.82 1.09
C ALA A 165 6.21 -1.57 0.80
N VAL A 166 6.89 -1.19 -0.28
CA VAL A 166 8.11 -1.86 -0.76
C VAL A 166 9.27 -0.88 -0.85
N ARG A 167 10.49 -1.42 -0.90
CA ARG A 167 11.73 -0.61 -0.94
C ARG A 167 12.17 -0.21 -2.35
N GLY A 168 11.66 -0.88 -3.39
CA GLY A 168 12.10 -0.69 -4.77
C GLY A 168 10.96 -0.91 -5.76
N ALA A 169 11.13 -0.38 -6.97
CA ALA A 169 10.15 -0.54 -8.04
C ALA A 169 10.02 -2.02 -8.47
N PRO A 170 8.89 -2.42 -9.07
CA PRO A 170 8.64 -3.81 -9.50
C PRO A 170 9.34 -4.22 -10.81
N TYR A 171 10.41 -3.54 -11.24
CA TYR A 171 11.12 -3.79 -12.50
C TYR A 171 12.62 -3.47 -12.39
#